data_AF-E3L1P9-F1
#
_entry.id   AF-E3L1P9-F1
#
_cell.length_a   1.000
_cell.length_b   1.000
_cell.length_c   1.000
_cell.angle_alpha   90.00
_cell.angle_beta   90.00
_cell.angle_gamma   90.00
#
_symmetry.space_group_name_H-M   'P 1'
#
loop_
_entity.id
_entity.type
_entity.pdbx_description
1 polymer ?
#
loop_
_entity_poly.entity_id
_entity_poly.type
_entity_poly.pdbx_seq_one_letter_code
_entity_poly.pdbx_strand_id
1 'polypeptide(L)'
;MSSRNRARFRSIQILRIAEIEKASDVRRPNIKQLLVPKLRFPLPHRVVIPSARSNGDPTQVGILYPWSTAASAPVSGDGQPS
;
A
#
# COMPACT_ATOMS: atom_id res chain seq x y z
N MET A 1 5.92 -6.26 18.06
CA MET A 1 5.60 -7.44 18.90
C MET A 1 4.35 -8.16 18.43
N SER A 2 3.18 -7.50 18.35
CA SER A 2 1.91 -8.12 17.93
C SER A 2 1.95 -8.79 16.54
N SER A 3 2.45 -8.11 15.50
CA SER A 3 2.47 -8.71 14.14
C SER A 3 3.40 -9.93 14.04
N ARG A 4 4.67 -9.79 14.43
CA ARG A 4 5.68 -10.85 14.24
C ARG A 4 5.56 -11.99 15.25
N ASN A 5 5.24 -11.66 16.50
CA ASN A 5 5.31 -12.61 17.62
C ASN A 5 3.93 -12.86 18.25
N ARG A 6 2.85 -12.29 17.69
CA ARG A 6 1.46 -12.46 18.16
C ARG A 6 1.21 -12.09 19.63
N ALA A 7 2.13 -11.35 20.25
CA ALA A 7 2.01 -10.88 21.62
C ALA A 7 0.93 -9.80 21.74
N ARG A 8 0.01 -9.97 22.70
CA ARG A 8 -1.04 -9.00 23.03
C ARG A 8 -0.50 -7.95 24.00
N PHE A 9 -1.17 -6.80 24.11
CA PHE A 9 -0.74 -5.71 25.00
C PHE A 9 -0.56 -6.19 26.45
N ARG A 10 -1.50 -6.98 26.98
CA ARG A 10 -1.44 -7.56 28.33
C ARG A 10 -0.20 -8.43 28.62
N SER A 11 0.46 -8.95 27.58
CA SER A 11 1.59 -9.88 27.71
C SER A 11 2.94 -9.22 27.42
N ILE A 12 2.99 -7.89 27.24
CA ILE A 12 4.22 -7.15 26.97
C ILE A 12 4.52 -6.25 28.17
N GLN A 13 5.70 -6.39 28.74
CA GLN A 13 6.21 -5.51 29.80
C GLN A 13 7.35 -4.66 29.24
N ILE A 14 7.28 -3.34 29.43
CA ILE A 14 8.31 -2.41 29.00
C ILE A 14 9.22 -2.14 30.20
N LEU A 15 10.46 -2.61 30.12
CA LEU A 15 11.41 -2.49 31.23
C LEU A 15 12.04 -1.10 31.30
N ARG A 16 12.58 -0.61 30.18
CA ARG A 16 13.21 0.71 30.07
C ARG A 16 13.07 1.25 28.64
N ILE A 17 12.96 2.57 28.55
CA ILE A 17 13.01 3.33 27.30
C ILE A 17 14.22 4.25 27.42
N ALA A 18 15.05 4.29 26.39
CA ALA A 18 16.18 5.19 26.30
C ALA A 18 16.22 5.80 24.90
N GLU A 19 16.50 7.09 24.83
CA GLU A 19 16.82 7.79 23.60
C GLU A 19 18.28 7.50 23.22
N ILE A 20 18.54 7.35 21.92
CA ILE A 20 19.87 7.04 21.39
C ILE A 20 20.36 8.25 20.60
N GLU A 21 21.39 8.92 21.12
CA GLU A 21 21.94 10.15 20.51
C GLU A 21 22.95 9.84 19.39
N LYS A 22 23.75 8.76 19.55
CA LYS A 22 24.83 8.43 18.63
C LYS A 22 24.36 7.46 17.55
N ALA A 23 24.64 7.78 16.29
CA ALA A 23 24.35 6.90 15.15
C ALA A 23 25.09 5.55 15.20
N SER A 24 26.21 5.46 15.93
CA SER A 24 26.98 4.23 16.14
C SER A 24 26.24 3.17 16.95
N ASP A 25 25.36 3.58 17.85
CA ASP A 25 24.76 2.70 18.85
C ASP A 25 23.49 2.01 18.32
N VAL A 26 23.07 2.37 17.11
CA VAL A 26 21.94 1.77 16.39
C VAL A 26 22.36 0.44 15.77
N ARG A 27 22.02 -0.66 16.46
CA ARG A 27 22.35 -2.03 16.02
C ARG A 27 21.43 -2.59 14.93
N ARG A 28 20.25 -2.01 14.72
CA ARG A 28 19.24 -2.55 13.78
C ARG A 28 19.48 -2.00 12.37
N PRO A 29 19.69 -2.84 11.35
CA PRO A 29 20.06 -2.38 10.00
C PRO A 29 18.97 -1.55 9.32
N ASN A 30 17.70 -1.88 9.55
CA ASN A 30 16.55 -1.17 8.99
C ASN A 30 16.36 0.26 9.54
N ILE A 31 16.96 0.58 10.69
CA ILE A 31 17.00 1.95 11.22
C ILE A 31 18.27 2.65 10.74
N LYS A 32 19.41 1.95 10.72
CA LYS A 32 20.70 2.49 10.27
C LYS A 32 20.64 3.08 8.86
N GLN A 33 19.88 2.47 7.94
CA GLN A 33 19.68 2.98 6.58
C GLN A 33 18.99 4.36 6.52
N LEU A 34 18.24 4.75 7.55
CA LEU A 34 17.50 6.00 7.58
C LEU A 34 18.33 7.18 8.12
N LEU A 35 19.50 6.91 8.68
CA LEU A 35 20.38 7.93 9.28
C LEU A 35 21.23 8.68 8.23
N VAL A 36 21.10 8.33 6.96
CA VAL A 36 21.84 8.97 5.86
C VAL A 36 21.21 10.32 5.52
N PRO A 37 21.98 11.43 5.51
CA PRO A 37 21.44 12.74 5.15
C PRO A 37 21.02 12.77 3.67
N LYS A 38 19.96 13.55 3.36
CA LYS A 38 19.41 13.73 1.99
C LYS A 38 18.91 12.44 1.31
N LEU A 39 18.41 11.50 2.10
CA LEU A 39 17.83 10.25 1.63
C LEU A 39 16.56 10.49 0.79
N ARG A 40 16.47 9.87 -0.39
CA ARG A 40 15.33 9.98 -1.32
C ARG A 40 14.88 8.59 -1.77
N PHE A 41 13.57 8.36 -1.77
CA PHE A 41 12.97 7.10 -2.22
C PHE A 41 11.93 7.38 -3.31
N PRO A 42 12.03 6.75 -4.49
CA PRO A 42 10.94 6.75 -5.45
C PRO A 42 9.78 5.89 -4.91
N LEU A 43 8.56 6.22 -5.31
CA LEU A 43 7.38 5.39 -5.06
C LEU A 43 7.05 4.62 -6.35
N PRO A 44 7.60 3.40 -6.54
CA PRO A 44 7.45 2.66 -7.80
C PRO A 44 6.01 2.21 -8.04
N HIS A 45 5.28 1.87 -6.98
CA HIS A 45 3.89 1.42 -7.07
C HIS A 45 3.05 2.22 -6.08
N ARG A 46 2.24 3.13 -6.61
CA ARG A 46 1.36 4.01 -5.82
C ARG A 46 -0.09 3.58 -6.02
N VAL A 47 -0.67 2.95 -4.99
CA VAL A 47 -2.11 2.70 -4.93
C VAL A 47 -2.80 3.98 -4.50
N VAL A 48 -3.68 4.51 -5.35
CA VAL A 48 -4.54 5.64 -4.98
C VAL A 48 -5.72 5.08 -4.20
N ILE A 49 -5.76 5.32 -2.90
CA ILE A 49 -6.88 4.92 -2.04
C ILE A 49 -7.93 6.05 -2.13
N PRO A 50 -9.12 5.81 -2.73
CA PRO A 50 -10.15 6.82 -2.80
C PRO A 50 -10.69 7.11 -1.38
N SER A 51 -10.87 8.38 -1.04
CA SER A 51 -11.66 8.76 0.14
C SER A 51 -13.09 8.26 -0.09
N ALA A 52 -13.68 7.60 0.91
CA ALA A 52 -14.89 6.77 0.88
C ALA A 52 -16.22 7.44 0.42
N ARG A 53 -16.21 8.45 -0.46
CA ARG A 53 -17.38 9.10 -1.07
C ARG A 53 -17.17 9.55 -2.53
N SER A 54 -16.19 9.03 -3.27
CA SER A 54 -16.17 9.24 -4.72
C SER A 54 -17.07 8.18 -5.38
N ASN A 55 -18.34 8.53 -5.59
CA ASN A 55 -19.16 7.87 -6.60
C ASN A 55 -18.53 8.16 -7.95
N GLY A 56 -17.77 7.21 -8.51
CA GLY A 56 -17.10 7.43 -9.79
C GLY A 56 -16.04 6.39 -10.06
N ASP A 57 -16.49 5.28 -10.63
CA ASP A 57 -15.78 4.30 -11.45
C ASP A 57 -14.34 3.89 -11.08
N PRO A 58 -14.13 2.59 -10.75
CA PRO A 58 -12.78 2.04 -10.52
C PRO A 58 -11.88 2.03 -11.78
N THR A 59 -12.39 2.45 -12.93
CA THR A 59 -11.66 2.52 -14.21
C THR A 59 -10.84 3.82 -14.37
N GLN A 60 -11.07 4.83 -13.52
CA GLN A 60 -10.37 6.13 -13.56
C GLN A 60 -9.09 6.17 -12.72
N VAL A 61 -8.97 5.28 -11.73
CA VAL A 61 -7.72 5.04 -11.01
C VAL A 61 -6.99 3.95 -11.78
N GLY A 62 -5.88 4.29 -12.45
CA GLY A 62 -5.10 3.45 -13.39
C GLY A 62 -4.55 2.12 -12.85
N ILE A 63 -5.43 1.29 -12.29
CA ILE A 63 -5.23 -0.10 -11.92
C ILE A 63 -5.92 -0.87 -13.04
N LEU A 64 -5.20 -1.06 -14.14
CA LEU A 64 -5.65 -1.87 -15.28
C LEU A 64 -5.78 -3.33 -14.80
N TYR A 65 -6.98 -3.73 -14.38
CA TYR A 65 -7.30 -5.14 -14.21
C TYR A 65 -7.65 -5.70 -15.60
N PRO A 66 -6.92 -6.70 -16.10
CA PRO A 66 -7.04 -7.18 -17.49
C PRO A 66 -8.37 -7.89 -17.82
N TRP A 67 -9.33 -7.97 -16.89
CA TRP A 67 -10.59 -8.69 -17.09
C TRP A 67 -11.85 -7.79 -17.14
N SER A 68 -11.74 -6.47 -16.95
CA SER A 68 -12.91 -5.59 -16.76
C SER A 68 -13.39 -4.83 -18.02
N THR A 69 -13.37 -5.45 -19.20
CA THR A 69 -13.98 -4.87 -20.42
C THR A 69 -14.85 -5.89 -21.12
N ALA A 70 -15.97 -6.23 -20.51
CA ALA A 70 -17.03 -7.01 -21.15
C ALA A 70 -18.41 -6.58 -20.61
N ALA A 71 -18.76 -5.31 -20.81
CA ALA A 71 -20.14 -4.88 -20.70
C ALA A 71 -20.36 -3.68 -21.63
N SER A 72 -21.40 -3.77 -22.44
CA SER A 72 -21.98 -2.70 -23.27
C SER A 72 -21.36 -2.51 -24.66
N ALA A 73 -21.59 -3.49 -25.54
CA ALA A 73 -21.89 -3.18 -26.93
C ALA A 73 -23.42 -3.15 -27.09
N PRO A 74 -24.03 -2.07 -27.60
CA PRO A 74 -25.45 -2.08 -27.94
C PRO A 74 -25.65 -2.99 -29.17
N VAL A 75 -26.36 -4.11 -28.99
CA VAL A 75 -26.93 -4.86 -30.12
C VAL A 75 -28.02 -3.98 -30.73
N SER A 76 -27.78 -3.51 -31.95
CA SER A 76 -28.75 -2.86 -32.82
C SER A 76 -28.38 -3.21 -34.24
N GLY A 77 -29.29 -3.84 -34.98
CA GLY A 77 -29.14 -4.06 -36.42
C GLY A 77 -29.51 -5.46 -36.86
N ASP A 78 -30.72 -5.55 -37.43
CA ASP A 78 -31.28 -6.66 -38.19
C ASP A 78 -30.31 -7.31 -39.19
N GLY A 79 -30.43 -8.62 -39.37
CA GLY A 79 -29.74 -9.34 -40.44
C GLY A 79 -29.84 -10.86 -40.32
N GLN A 80 -30.99 -11.44 -40.66
CA GLN A 80 -31.12 -12.85 -41.02
C GLN A 80 -30.42 -13.12 -42.37
N PRO A 81 -29.62 -14.19 -42.50
CA PRO A 81 -29.40 -14.82 -43.79
C PRO A 81 -29.92 -16.26 -43.81
N SER A 82 -30.78 -16.47 -44.81
CA SER A 82 -31.15 -17.66 -45.61
C SER A 82 -30.96 -19.06 -45.05
#